data_AF-A0A2D8QVS8-F1
#
_entry.id   AF-A0A2D8QVS8-F1
#
_cell.length_a   1.000
_cell.length_b   1.000
_cell.length_c   1.000
_cell.angle_alpha   90.00
_cell.angle_beta   90.00
_cell.angle_gamma   90.00
#
_symmetry.space_group_name_H-M   'P 1'
#
loop_
_entity.id
_entity.type
_entity.pdbx_description
1 polymer ?
#
loop_
_entity_poly.entity_id
_entity_poly.type
_entity_poly.pdbx_seq_one_letter_code
_entity_poly.pdbx_strand_id
1 'polypeptide(L)'
;MYPIASIVRSGGTIVGGSDWNVSSLNPLDAIEVALLRQDWKANDKLDNVSLSQLDVLNHRERVNLETMLRAYTINAAWSMHQENLTGSLTPGKRADIIVLSDDLFEIPPQHISQVVVERTMIDGIQVYRHE
;
A
#
# COMPACT_ATOMS: atom_id res chain seq x y z
N MET A 1 17.74 4.00 2.49
CA MET A 1 16.49 3.53 1.86
C MET A 1 16.30 2.06 2.17
N TYR A 2 15.11 1.63 2.59
CA TYR A 2 14.89 0.35 3.28
C TYR A 2 15.09 -0.89 2.38
N PRO A 3 15.70 -1.99 2.90
CA PRO A 3 15.94 -3.23 2.18
C PRO A 3 14.72 -4.19 2.26
N ILE A 4 13.56 -3.72 1.82
CA ILE A 4 12.27 -4.40 1.99
C ILE A 4 12.29 -5.80 1.36
N ALA A 5 12.70 -5.91 0.10
CA ALA A 5 12.69 -7.18 -0.60
C ALA A 5 13.72 -8.17 -0.02
N SER A 6 14.85 -7.68 0.46
CA SER A 6 15.83 -8.51 1.16
C SER A 6 15.27 -9.10 2.45
N ILE A 7 14.53 -8.32 3.25
CA ILE A 7 13.86 -8.81 4.47
C ILE A 7 12.81 -9.86 4.11
N VAL A 8 11.99 -9.61 3.10
CA VAL A 8 10.95 -10.57 2.66
C VAL A 8 11.59 -11.87 2.17
N ARG A 9 12.65 -11.80 1.35
CA ARG A 9 13.38 -12.98 0.86
C ARG A 9 14.04 -13.78 1.98
N SER A 10 14.42 -13.15 3.09
CA SER A 10 14.95 -13.86 4.26
C SER A 10 13.87 -14.46 5.16
N GLY A 11 12.59 -14.37 4.78
CA GLY A 11 11.45 -14.84 5.58
C GLY A 11 11.00 -13.87 6.67
N GLY A 12 11.49 -12.62 6.64
CA GLY A 12 11.07 -11.58 7.57
C GLY A 12 9.71 -11.01 7.21
N THR A 13 8.89 -10.75 8.23
CA THR A 13 7.62 -10.04 8.07
C THR A 13 7.87 -8.53 8.00
N ILE A 14 7.32 -7.88 6.98
CA ILE A 14 7.32 -6.41 6.88
C ILE A 14 5.97 -5.84 7.34
N VAL A 15 6.02 -4.68 7.99
CA VAL A 15 4.85 -3.93 8.45
C VAL A 15 4.95 -2.51 7.90
N GLY A 16 3.87 -2.03 7.27
CA GLY A 16 3.78 -0.68 6.73
C GLY A 16 3.48 0.34 7.82
N GLY A 17 4.07 1.54 7.71
CA GLY A 17 3.81 2.65 8.61
C GLY A 17 4.12 3.98 7.92
N SER A 18 3.38 5.03 8.25
CA SER A 18 3.54 6.36 7.64
C SER A 18 4.53 7.25 8.38
N ASP A 19 4.73 7.04 9.69
CA ASP A 19 5.43 8.02 10.54
C ASP A 19 4.81 9.44 10.38
N TRP A 20 3.49 9.48 10.26
CA TRP A 20 2.74 10.73 10.14
C TRP A 20 3.03 11.64 11.35
N ASN A 21 3.37 12.91 11.16
CA ASN A 21 3.23 13.73 9.95
C ASN A 21 4.53 14.02 9.18
N VAL A 22 5.57 13.21 9.34
CA VAL A 22 6.84 13.38 8.60
C VAL A 22 6.68 12.93 7.14
N SER A 23 5.81 11.95 6.87
CA SER A 23 5.46 11.50 5.51
C SER A 23 3.95 11.49 5.27
N SER A 24 3.50 11.03 4.09
CA SER A 24 2.07 10.98 3.75
C SER A 24 1.30 10.03 4.66
N LEU A 25 0.06 10.40 4.99
CA LEU A 25 -0.87 9.52 5.70
C LEU A 25 -1.42 8.42 4.79
N ASN A 26 -1.47 8.66 3.48
CA ASN A 26 -2.10 7.75 2.51
C ASN A 26 -1.20 6.54 2.24
N PRO A 27 -1.63 5.30 2.57
CA PRO A 27 -0.82 4.11 2.31
C PRO A 27 -0.59 3.85 0.82
N LEU A 28 -1.48 4.30 -0.07
CA LEU A 28 -1.34 4.10 -1.52
C LEU A 28 -0.06 4.77 -2.07
N ASP A 29 0.27 5.96 -1.57
CA ASP A 29 1.51 6.67 -1.89
C ASP A 29 2.75 5.82 -1.54
N ALA A 30 2.76 5.21 -0.35
CA ALA A 30 3.87 4.39 0.11
C ALA A 30 3.95 3.04 -0.64
N ILE A 31 2.80 2.47 -1.01
CA ILE A 31 2.72 1.27 -1.84
C ILE A 31 3.37 1.55 -3.19
N GLU A 32 3.00 2.64 -3.87
CA GLU A 32 3.59 3.02 -5.15
C GLU A 32 5.12 3.18 -5.06
N VAL A 33 5.59 3.91 -4.05
CA VAL A 33 7.04 4.10 -3.80
C VAL A 33 7.74 2.75 -3.58
N ALA A 34 7.12 1.80 -2.88
CA ALA A 34 7.73 0.49 -2.62
C ALA A 34 7.83 -0.36 -3.91
N LEU A 35 6.83 -0.25 -4.80
CA LEU A 35 6.79 -0.97 -6.07
C LEU A 35 7.77 -0.38 -7.09
N LEU A 36 7.89 0.95 -7.12
CA LEU A 36 8.66 1.66 -8.16
C LEU A 36 10.02 2.15 -7.72
N ARG A 37 10.22 2.37 -6.42
CA ARG A 37 11.41 3.04 -5.84
C ARG A 37 11.58 4.47 -6.38
N GLN A 38 10.47 5.09 -6.77
CA GLN A 38 10.36 6.45 -7.30
C GLN A 38 9.53 7.29 -6.33
N ASP A 39 9.71 8.60 -6.34
CA ASP A 39 8.81 9.51 -5.62
C ASP A 39 7.47 9.57 -6.37
N TRP A 40 6.39 9.15 -5.71
CA TRP A 40 5.04 9.13 -6.28
C TRP A 40 4.63 10.52 -6.79
N LYS A 41 5.04 11.61 -6.13
CA LYS A 41 4.72 12.99 -6.58
C LYS A 41 5.42 13.38 -7.88
N ALA A 42 6.56 12.76 -8.18
CA ALA A 42 7.29 13.00 -9.41
C ALA A 42 6.67 12.24 -10.59
N ASN A 43 6.02 11.10 -10.32
CA ASN A 43 5.49 10.22 -11.34
C ASN A 43 4.32 10.83 -12.10
N ASP A 44 3.46 11.60 -11.42
CA ASP A 44 2.31 12.31 -12.01
C ASP A 44 2.67 13.23 -13.20
N LYS A 45 3.94 13.61 -13.33
CA LYS A 45 4.43 14.55 -14.35
C LYS A 45 5.14 13.86 -15.51
N LEU A 46 5.30 12.54 -15.47
CA LEU A 46 6.12 11.78 -16.40
C LEU A 46 5.25 10.78 -17.17
N ASP A 47 5.60 10.54 -18.45
CA ASP A 47 4.97 9.47 -19.22
C ASP A 47 5.59 8.10 -18.89
N ASN A 48 4.91 7.02 -19.29
CA ASN A 48 5.36 5.65 -19.03
C ASN A 48 6.77 5.36 -19.57
N VAL A 49 7.16 6.00 -20.67
CA VAL A 49 8.50 5.85 -21.25
C VAL A 49 9.55 6.45 -20.32
N SER A 50 9.34 7.69 -19.88
CA SER A 50 10.23 8.39 -18.95
C SER A 50 10.36 7.65 -17.63
N LEU A 51 9.23 7.16 -17.09
CA LEU A 51 9.18 6.39 -15.85
C LEU A 51 10.01 5.10 -15.91
N SER A 52 10.01 4.42 -17.06
CA SER A 52 10.77 3.18 -17.26
C SER A 52 12.29 3.39 -17.34
N GLN A 53 12.73 4.61 -17.64
CA GLN A 53 14.13 4.97 -17.85
C GLN A 53 14.77 5.61 -16.61
N LEU A 54 14.00 5.93 -15.59
CA LEU A 54 14.52 6.49 -14.34
C LEU A 54 15.47 5.50 -13.66
N ASP A 55 16.69 5.96 -13.38
CA ASP A 55 17.57 5.25 -12.46
C ASP A 55 17.05 5.42 -11.04
N VAL A 56 16.82 4.30 -10.35
CA VAL A 56 16.19 4.28 -9.03
C VAL A 56 17.11 3.63 -8.02
N LEU A 57 17.15 4.20 -6.82
CA LEU A 57 18.01 3.70 -5.75
C LEU A 57 17.56 2.30 -5.30
N ASN A 58 18.48 1.34 -5.41
CA ASN A 58 18.30 -0.09 -5.09
C ASN A 58 17.05 -0.71 -5.74
N HIS A 59 16.99 -0.72 -7.07
CA HIS A 59 15.94 -1.40 -7.85
C HIS A 59 15.63 -2.85 -7.37
N ARG A 60 16.61 -3.57 -6.82
CA ARG A 60 16.47 -4.94 -6.28
C ARG A 60 15.65 -5.05 -4.99
N GLU A 61 15.36 -3.90 -4.37
CA GLU A 61 14.54 -3.80 -3.15
C GLU A 61 13.07 -3.49 -3.43
N ARG A 62 12.65 -3.48 -4.71
CA ARG A 62 11.24 -3.47 -5.10
C ARG A 62 10.54 -4.73 -4.61
N VAL A 63 9.28 -4.57 -4.21
CA VAL A 63 8.38 -5.68 -3.84
C VAL A 63 7.09 -5.58 -4.65
N ASN A 64 6.36 -6.69 -4.75
CA ASN A 64 5.08 -6.71 -5.48
C ASN A 64 3.94 -6.09 -4.65
N LEU A 65 2.82 -5.81 -5.32
CA LEU A 65 1.63 -5.23 -4.71
C LEU A 65 1.12 -6.05 -3.53
N GLU A 66 1.02 -7.37 -3.68
CA GLU A 66 0.53 -8.27 -2.62
C GLU A 66 1.36 -8.12 -1.33
N THR A 67 2.68 -8.07 -1.44
CA THR A 67 3.59 -7.88 -0.30
C THR A 67 3.25 -6.60 0.47
N MET A 68 2.98 -5.52 -0.25
CA MET A 68 2.66 -4.22 0.38
C MET A 68 1.22 -4.14 0.89
N LEU A 69 0.25 -4.75 0.21
CA LEU A 69 -1.11 -4.88 0.73
C LEU A 69 -1.11 -5.63 2.06
N ARG A 70 -0.36 -6.73 2.15
CA ARG A 70 -0.20 -7.48 3.42
C ARG A 70 0.49 -6.64 4.50
N ALA A 71 1.52 -5.88 4.13
CA ALA A 71 2.26 -5.00 5.04
C ALA A 71 1.35 -3.97 5.73
N TYR A 72 0.41 -3.39 4.98
CA TYR A 72 -0.53 -2.37 5.48
C TYR A 72 -1.86 -2.94 6.02
N THR A 73 -2.07 -4.25 5.95
CA THR A 73 -3.31 -4.90 6.43
C THR A 73 -2.98 -5.96 7.48
N ILE A 74 -2.89 -7.22 7.08
CA ILE A 74 -2.80 -8.35 8.00
C ILE A 74 -1.50 -8.37 8.80
N ASN A 75 -0.37 -7.93 8.24
CA ASN A 75 0.89 -7.90 8.97
C ASN A 75 0.89 -6.80 10.05
N ALA A 76 0.27 -5.65 9.78
CA ALA A 76 0.08 -4.60 10.76
C ALA A 76 -0.81 -5.10 11.91
N ALA A 77 -1.94 -5.76 11.59
CA ALA A 77 -2.80 -6.38 12.59
C ALA A 77 -2.05 -7.43 13.43
N TRP A 78 -1.26 -8.30 12.78
CA TRP A 78 -0.43 -9.29 13.46
C TRP A 78 0.60 -8.67 14.41
N SER A 79 1.26 -7.58 14.00
CA SER A 79 2.23 -6.89 14.86
C SER A 79 1.63 -6.33 16.15
N MET A 80 0.31 -6.13 16.17
CA MET A 80 -0.47 -5.67 17.31
C MET A 80 -1.25 -6.80 18.01
N HIS A 81 -1.04 -8.07 17.62
CA HIS A 81 -1.81 -9.23 18.09
C HIS A 81 -3.32 -9.14 17.85
N GLN A 82 -3.72 -8.50 16.74
CA GLN A 82 -5.11 -8.29 16.32
C GLN A 82 -5.47 -9.02 15.02
N GLU A 83 -4.61 -9.94 14.56
CA GLU A 83 -4.82 -10.70 13.33
C GLU A 83 -6.06 -11.60 13.37
N ASN A 84 -6.60 -11.92 14.54
CA ASN A 84 -7.87 -12.64 14.68
C ASN A 84 -9.09 -11.70 14.74
N LEU A 85 -8.86 -10.39 14.83
CA LEU A 85 -9.90 -9.36 14.97
C LEU A 85 -10.09 -8.55 13.68
N THR A 86 -8.99 -8.18 13.00
CA THR A 86 -9.02 -7.30 11.80
C THR A 86 -7.89 -7.66 10.81
N GLY A 87 -7.66 -6.82 9.81
CA GLY A 87 -6.55 -6.91 8.86
C GLY A 87 -6.76 -7.86 7.68
N SER A 88 -7.88 -8.58 7.60
CA SER A 88 -8.27 -9.34 6.39
C SER A 88 -9.78 -9.48 6.28
N LEU A 89 -10.28 -9.68 5.06
CA LEU A 89 -11.68 -9.99 4.80
C LEU A 89 -11.90 -11.48 5.02
N THR A 90 -12.36 -11.86 6.20
CA THR A 90 -12.61 -13.26 6.59
C THR A 90 -13.76 -13.32 7.59
N PRO A 91 -14.72 -14.26 7.48
CA PRO A 91 -15.83 -14.36 8.42
C PRO A 91 -15.37 -14.41 9.88
N GLY A 92 -16.07 -13.67 10.75
CA GLY A 92 -15.76 -13.58 12.18
C GLY A 92 -14.87 -12.39 12.57
N LYS A 93 -14.24 -11.70 11.62
CA LYS A 93 -13.49 -10.46 11.86
C LYS A 93 -14.38 -9.21 11.79
N ARG A 94 -13.85 -8.07 12.25
CA ARG A 94 -14.47 -6.75 12.08
C ARG A 94 -14.70 -6.44 10.61
N ALA A 95 -15.84 -5.81 10.32
CA ALA A 95 -16.18 -5.32 8.99
C ALA A 95 -15.59 -3.92 8.77
N ASP A 96 -14.26 -3.82 8.90
CA ASP A 96 -13.47 -2.63 8.58
C ASP A 96 -13.02 -2.74 7.12
N ILE A 97 -13.66 -2.00 6.22
CA ILE A 97 -13.56 -2.20 4.77
C ILE A 97 -13.41 -0.86 4.07
N ILE A 98 -12.53 -0.80 3.08
CA ILE A 98 -12.53 0.27 2.09
C ILE A 98 -12.91 -0.28 0.72
N VAL A 99 -13.56 0.56 -0.08
CA VAL A 99 -13.78 0.31 -1.51
C VAL A 99 -12.92 1.31 -2.28
N LEU A 100 -12.12 0.83 -3.21
CA LEU A 100 -11.27 1.66 -4.06
C LEU A 100 -11.97 1.93 -5.40
N SER A 101 -11.66 3.05 -6.05
CA SER A 101 -12.19 3.40 -7.38
C SER A 101 -11.72 2.46 -8.48
N ASP A 102 -10.55 1.86 -8.30
CA ASP A 102 -9.86 1.04 -9.31
C ASP A 102 -9.32 -0.26 -8.70
N ASP A 103 -9.19 -1.28 -9.54
CA ASP A 103 -8.46 -2.50 -9.17
C ASP A 103 -6.95 -2.25 -9.27
N LEU A 104 -6.27 -2.26 -8.13
CA LEU A 104 -4.84 -2.04 -8.03
C LEU A 104 -4.01 -3.08 -8.81
N PHE A 105 -4.57 -4.25 -9.12
CA PHE A 105 -3.89 -5.30 -9.91
C PHE A 105 -3.99 -5.07 -11.42
N GLU A 106 -4.93 -4.23 -11.87
CA GLU A 106 -5.23 -4.01 -13.29
C GLU A 106 -4.73 -2.65 -13.81
N ILE A 107 -4.27 -1.77 -12.92
CA ILE A 107 -3.72 -0.46 -13.28
C ILE A 107 -2.18 -0.46 -13.28
N PRO A 108 -1.53 0.43 -14.06
CA PRO A 108 -0.09 0.68 -13.93
C PRO A 108 0.27 1.10 -12.50
N PRO A 109 1.39 0.59 -11.92
CA PRO A 109 1.76 0.93 -10.54
C PRO A 109 1.95 2.42 -10.27
N GLN A 110 2.25 3.23 -11.30
CA GLN A 110 2.41 4.68 -11.24
C GLN A 110 1.10 5.44 -11.03
N HIS A 111 -0.03 4.76 -11.11
CA HIS A 111 -1.35 5.34 -10.87
C HIS A 111 -1.92 4.93 -9.50
N ILE A 112 -1.21 4.13 -8.72
CA ILE A 112 -1.71 3.62 -7.44
C ILE A 112 -1.98 4.77 -6.46
N SER A 113 -1.12 5.79 -6.40
CA SER A 113 -1.33 6.95 -5.52
C SER A 113 -2.52 7.83 -5.94
N GLN A 114 -3.04 7.67 -7.16
CA GLN A 114 -4.17 8.43 -7.69
C GLN A 114 -5.52 7.75 -7.40
N VAL A 115 -5.50 6.47 -7.02
CA VAL A 115 -6.72 5.72 -6.70
C VAL A 115 -7.38 6.32 -5.46
N VAL A 116 -8.69 6.54 -5.55
CA VAL A 116 -9.45 7.13 -4.45
C VAL A 116 -10.18 6.06 -3.66
N VAL A 117 -10.34 6.31 -2.36
CA VAL A 117 -11.22 5.51 -1.51
C VAL A 117 -12.64 5.98 -1.77
N GLU A 118 -13.47 5.17 -2.42
CA GLU A 118 -14.87 5.46 -2.71
C GLU A 118 -15.74 5.39 -1.45
N ARG A 119 -15.43 4.45 -0.56
CA ARG A 119 -16.20 4.19 0.66
C ARG A 119 -15.29 3.69 1.77
N THR A 120 -15.62 4.04 3.01
CA THR A 120 -15.03 3.44 4.21
C THR A 120 -16.13 2.96 5.13
N MET A 121 -15.98 1.75 5.62
CA MET A 121 -16.82 1.12 6.64
C MET A 121 -15.96 0.81 7.87
N ILE A 122 -16.46 1.13 9.06
CA ILE A 122 -15.87 0.74 10.35
C ILE A 122 -16.91 -0.04 11.12
N ASP A 123 -16.54 -1.23 11.59
CA ASP A 123 -17.45 -2.18 12.27
C ASP A 123 -18.78 -2.38 11.50
N GLY A 124 -18.72 -2.38 10.16
CA GLY A 124 -19.88 -2.57 9.27
C GLY A 124 -20.72 -1.32 9.01
N ILE A 125 -20.39 -0.18 9.62
CA ILE A 125 -21.09 1.10 9.41
C ILE A 125 -20.32 1.93 8.40
N GLN A 126 -20.97 2.39 7.33
CA GLN A 126 -20.35 3.32 6.39
C GLN A 126 -20.12 4.68 7.05
N VAL A 127 -18.85 5.07 7.21
CA VAL A 127 -18.42 6.33 7.85
C VAL A 127 -17.94 7.37 6.85
N TYR A 128 -17.61 6.94 5.63
CA TYR A 128 -17.16 7.81 4.56
C TYR A 128 -17.70 7.33 3.21
N ARG A 129 -17.97 8.30 2.33
CA ARG A 129 -18.31 8.10 0.94
C ARG A 129 -17.72 9.26 0.13
N HIS A 130 -17.03 8.95 -0.95
CA HIS A 130 -16.54 9.93 -1.91
C HIS A 130 -17.73 10.57 -2.66
N GLU A 131 -17.74 11.89 -2.80
CA GLU A 131 -18.79 12.67 -3.48
C GLU A 131 -18.44 12.97 -4.94
#